data_AF-W7DUF2-F1
#
_entry.id   AF-W7DUF2-F1
#
_cell.length_a   1.000
_cell.length_b   1.000
_cell.length_c   1.000
_cell.angle_alpha   90.00
_cell.angle_beta   90.00
_cell.angle_gamma   90.00
#
_symmetry.space_group_name_H-M   'P 1'
#
loop_
_entity.id
_entity.type
_entity.pdbx_description
1 polymer ?
#
loop_
_entity_poly.entity_id
_entity_poly.type
_entity_poly.pdbx_seq_one_letter_code
_entity_poly.pdbx_strand_id
1 'polypeptide(L)'
;MGLGAGILPIKLDNYMYGFERLSDNYFAPHNYWLEAFANGGMIAILCITSFFSYYFYTSIRYWVKQACKAEASVPLLIGVAFVGASIALSSTIDKRHLAIGIGIGISILNIYFFKKRKCQTYDDC
;
A
#
# COMPACT_ATOMS: atom_id res chain seq x y z
N MET A 1 9.94 25.33 -10.94
CA MET A 1 8.94 26.12 -10.20
C MET A 1 7.74 25.21 -9.95
N GLY A 2 7.45 24.89 -8.69
CA GLY A 2 6.42 23.90 -8.34
C GLY A 2 5.02 24.46 -8.55
N LEU A 3 4.19 23.74 -9.31
CA LEU A 3 2.78 24.07 -9.49
C LEU A 3 2.06 23.82 -8.15
N GLY A 4 1.44 24.86 -7.60
CA GLY A 4 0.74 24.80 -6.33
C GLY A 4 -0.46 23.84 -6.35
N ALA A 5 -0.81 23.30 -5.19
CA ALA A 5 -1.84 22.28 -4.97
C ALA A 5 -3.25 22.64 -5.53
N GLY A 6 -3.52 23.91 -5.82
CA GLY A 6 -4.79 24.37 -6.40
C GLY A 6 -4.94 24.13 -7.90
N ILE A 7 -3.86 23.92 -8.66
CA ILE A 7 -3.88 23.76 -10.13
C ILE A 7 -3.75 22.29 -10.58
N LEU A 8 -3.48 21.39 -9.62
CA LEU A 8 -3.31 19.96 -9.84
C LEU A 8 -4.58 19.21 -10.31
N PRO A 9 -5.80 19.49 -9.78
CA PRO A 9 -6.97 18.66 -10.13
C PRO A 9 -7.43 18.84 -11.58
N ILE A 10 -7.29 20.04 -12.15
CA ILE A 10 -7.72 20.34 -13.53
C ILE A 10 -6.78 19.68 -14.56
N LYS A 11 -5.48 19.61 -14.27
CA LYS A 11 -4.50 18.95 -15.16
C LYS A 11 -4.50 17.43 -15.01
N LEU A 12 -4.86 16.89 -13.84
CA LEU A 12 -4.95 15.45 -13.63
C LEU A 12 -6.15 14.82 -14.35
N ASP A 13 -7.27 15.53 -14.43
CA ASP A 13 -8.45 15.08 -15.17
C ASP A 13 -8.13 14.93 -16.67
N ASN A 14 -7.45 15.91 -17.26
CA ASN A 14 -6.95 15.84 -18.65
C ASN A 14 -5.95 14.68 -18.89
N TYR A 15 -5.20 14.26 -17.86
CA TYR A 15 -4.27 13.13 -17.94
C TYR A 15 -4.99 11.77 -17.83
N MET A 16 -6.07 11.68 -17.03
CA MET A 16 -6.89 10.47 -16.92
C MET A 16 -7.66 10.16 -18.21
N TYR A 17 -8.03 11.18 -18.98
CA TYR A 17 -8.73 11.03 -20.26
C TYR A 17 -7.80 11.05 -21.50
N GLY A 18 -6.48 11.24 -21.33
CA GLY A 18 -5.48 11.02 -22.37
C GLY A 18 -5.39 12.08 -23.47
N PHE A 19 -5.87 13.31 -23.24
CA PHE A 19 -6.03 14.31 -24.31
C PHE A 19 -4.81 15.20 -24.59
N GLU A 20 -3.74 15.21 -23.78
CA GLU A 20 -2.54 16.00 -24.12
C GLU A 20 -1.21 15.33 -23.73
N ARG A 21 -0.33 15.16 -24.71
CA ARG A 21 1.12 15.00 -24.53
C ARG A 21 1.78 16.38 -24.64
N LEU A 22 1.63 17.21 -23.62
CA LEU A 22 2.41 18.44 -23.53
C LEU A 22 3.84 18.07 -23.09
N SER A 23 4.82 18.55 -23.84
CA SER A 23 6.27 18.40 -23.62
C SER A 23 6.78 19.21 -22.42
N ASP A 24 5.94 19.40 -21.40
CA ASP A 24 6.35 20.00 -20.14
C ASP A 24 6.45 18.88 -19.13
N ASN A 25 7.66 18.73 -18.56
CA ASN A 25 7.96 17.87 -17.42
C ASN A 25 6.98 18.15 -16.28
N TYR A 26 5.80 17.54 -16.33
CA TYR A 26 4.92 17.41 -15.20
C TYR A 26 5.64 16.44 -14.27
N PHE A 27 6.38 17.00 -13.32
CA PHE A 27 6.81 16.31 -12.11
C PHE A 27 5.54 15.91 -11.35
N ALA A 28 4.82 14.91 -11.88
CA ALA A 28 3.81 14.18 -11.15
C ALA A 28 4.48 13.75 -9.83
N PRO A 29 3.79 13.86 -8.68
CA PRO A 29 4.39 13.50 -7.41
C PRO A 29 5.02 12.10 -7.54
N HIS A 30 6.35 12.01 -7.47
CA HIS A 30 7.07 10.74 -7.52
C HIS A 30 6.85 9.88 -6.25
N ASN A 31 5.83 10.24 -5.45
CA ASN A 31 5.53 9.70 -4.15
C ASN A 31 4.04 9.36 -4.09
N TYR A 32 3.76 8.07 -3.96
CA TYR A 32 2.42 7.50 -3.86
C TYR A 32 1.58 8.14 -2.74
N TRP A 33 2.21 8.47 -1.61
CA TRP A 33 1.53 9.10 -0.48
C TRP A 33 1.08 10.51 -0.81
N LEU A 34 1.93 11.29 -1.48
CA LEU A 34 1.60 12.67 -1.82
C LEU A 34 0.52 12.72 -2.91
N GLU A 35 0.53 11.78 -3.85
CA GLU A 35 -0.54 11.61 -4.83
C GLU A 35 -1.87 11.18 -4.19
N ALA A 36 -1.84 10.26 -3.23
CA ALA A 36 -3.02 9.86 -2.48
C ALA A 36 -3.61 11.02 -1.67
N PHE A 37 -2.76 11.88 -1.08
CA PHE A 37 -3.18 13.09 -0.39
C PHE A 37 -3.76 14.14 -1.34
N ALA A 38 -3.13 14.35 -2.50
CA ALA A 38 -3.60 15.34 -3.47
C ALA A 38 -4.95 14.96 -4.10
N ASN A 39 -5.16 13.68 -4.39
CA ASN A 39 -6.37 13.20 -5.07
C ASN A 39 -7.52 12.92 -4.10
N GLY A 40 -7.23 12.29 -2.97
CA GLY A 40 -8.24 11.86 -2.00
C GLY A 40 -8.32 12.71 -0.73
N GLY A 41 -7.50 13.76 -0.65
CA GLY A 41 -7.45 14.66 0.50
C GLY A 41 -6.97 13.97 1.78
N MET A 42 -7.32 14.58 2.91
CA MET A 42 -6.91 14.11 4.24
C MET A 42 -7.53 12.77 4.61
N ILE A 43 -8.76 12.50 4.16
CA ILE A 43 -9.48 11.25 4.45
C ILE A 43 -8.74 10.05 3.83
N ALA A 44 -8.28 10.17 2.58
CA ALA A 44 -7.57 9.08 1.91
C ALA A 44 -6.25 8.73 2.62
N ILE A 45 -5.48 9.72 3.05
CA ILE A 45 -4.27 9.49 3.85
C ILE A 45 -4.60 8.81 5.17
N LEU A 46 -5.63 9.26 5.89
CA LEU A 46 -6.03 8.63 7.15
C LEU A 46 -6.45 7.17 6.96
N CYS A 47 -7.21 6.86 5.91
CA CYS A 47 -7.59 5.48 5.59
C CYS A 47 -6.38 4.61 5.24
N ILE A 48 -5.49 5.08 4.36
CA ILE A 48 -4.31 4.31 3.92
C ILE A 48 -3.34 4.09 5.09
N THR A 49 -3.05 5.14 5.87
CA THR A 49 -2.18 5.04 7.05
C THR A 49 -2.75 4.12 8.12
N SER A 50 -4.06 4.18 8.38
CA SER A 50 -4.76 3.26 9.29
C SER A 50 -4.66 1.81 8.82
N PHE A 51 -4.90 1.58 7.53
CA PHE A 51 -4.75 0.26 6.92
C PHE A 51 -3.33 -0.29 7.08
N PHE A 52 -2.30 0.48 6.73
CA PHE A 52 -0.91 0.04 6.87
C PHE A 52 -0.50 -0.17 8.33
N SER A 53 -0.96 0.68 9.25
CA SER A 53 -0.72 0.51 10.68
C SER A 53 -1.29 -0.82 11.19
N TYR A 54 -2.53 -1.15 10.81
CA TYR A 54 -3.14 -2.42 11.15
C TYR A 54 -2.44 -3.62 10.49
N TYR A 55 -2.03 -3.47 9.23
CA TYR A 55 -1.26 -4.49 8.49
C TYR A 55 0.09 -4.80 9.18
N PHE A 56 0.86 -3.78 9.56
CA PHE A 56 2.12 -3.98 10.27
C PHE A 56 1.90 -4.58 11.65
N TYR A 57 0.90 -4.10 12.40
CA TYR A 57 0.56 -4.67 13.70
C TYR A 57 0.24 -6.17 13.60
N THR A 58 -0.60 -6.57 12.63
CA THR A 58 -0.96 -7.98 12.42
C THR A 58 0.23 -8.81 11.93
N SER A 59 1.08 -8.25 11.07
CA SER A 59 2.30 -8.91 10.58
C SER A 59 3.33 -9.14 11.68
N ILE A 60 3.58 -8.15 12.54
CA ILE A 60 4.47 -8.28 13.70
C ILE A 60 3.93 -9.33 14.66
N ARG A 61 2.63 -9.28 14.97
CA ARG A 61 1.98 -10.27 15.85
C ARG A 61 2.07 -11.68 15.29
N TYR A 62 1.96 -11.85 13.97
CA TYR A 62 2.16 -13.12 13.30
C TYR A 62 3.60 -13.63 13.45
N TRP A 63 4.57 -12.76 13.19
CA TRP A 63 6.00 -13.09 13.29
C TRP A 63 6.41 -13.50 14.71
N VAL A 64 5.97 -12.75 15.73
CA VAL A 64 6.22 -13.06 17.15
C VAL A 64 5.57 -14.39 17.55
N LYS A 65 4.34 -14.67 17.11
CA LYS A 65 3.65 -15.94 17.39
C LYS A 65 4.31 -17.15 16.74
N GLN A 66 5.06 -16.96 15.67
CA GLN A 66 5.85 -18.00 15.01
C GLN A 66 7.29 -18.08 15.55
N ALA A 67 7.53 -17.59 16.77
CA ALA A 67 8.85 -17.58 17.41
C ALA A 67 9.93 -16.90 16.55
N CYS A 68 9.56 -15.82 15.87
CA CYS A 68 10.45 -15.02 15.04
C CYS A 68 11.14 -15.78 13.89
N LYS A 69 10.55 -16.88 13.41
CA LYS A 69 11.05 -17.60 12.23
C LYS A 69 11.14 -16.69 11.01
N ALA A 70 12.19 -16.87 10.20
CA ALA A 70 12.43 -16.08 9.00
C ALA A 70 11.27 -16.18 7.97
N GLU A 71 10.64 -17.35 7.84
CA GLU A 71 9.50 -17.53 6.93
C GLU A 71 8.27 -16.70 7.35
N ALA A 72 8.12 -16.44 8.64
CA ALA A 72 6.99 -15.68 9.18
C ALA A 72 7.19 -14.16 9.08
N SER A 73 8.39 -13.68 8.72
CA SER A 73 8.64 -12.25 8.48
C SER A 73 8.26 -11.81 7.07
N VAL A 74 7.92 -12.74 6.16
CA VAL A 74 7.58 -12.45 4.76
C VAL A 74 6.51 -11.36 4.61
N PRO A 75 5.35 -11.39 5.32
CA PRO A 75 4.36 -10.32 5.21
C PRO A 75 4.90 -8.96 5.68
N LEU A 76 5.72 -8.96 6.73
CA LEU A 76 6.33 -7.74 7.26
C LEU A 76 7.32 -7.13 6.26
N LEU A 77 8.16 -7.96 5.63
CA LEU A 77 9.10 -7.57 4.57
C LEU A 77 8.37 -6.99 3.35
N ILE A 78 7.27 -7.61 2.92
CA ILE A 78 6.41 -7.09 1.86
C ILE A 78 5.91 -5.69 2.21
N GLY A 79 5.42 -5.49 3.43
CA GLY A 79 4.96 -4.17 3.90
C GLY A 79 6.08 -3.11 3.88
N VAL A 80 7.26 -3.44 4.40
CA VAL A 80 8.41 -2.51 4.42
C VAL A 80 8.86 -2.18 2.99
N ALA A 81 8.96 -3.18 2.12
CA ALA A 81 9.29 -2.99 0.71
C ALA A 81 8.26 -2.11 0.01
N PHE A 82 6.97 -2.26 0.34
CA PHE A 82 5.92 -1.40 -0.19
C PHE A 82 6.12 0.06 0.20
N VAL A 83 6.32 0.34 1.50
CA VAL A 83 6.50 1.72 1.98
C VAL A 83 7.75 2.33 1.36
N GLY A 84 8.86 1.60 1.29
CA GLY A 84 10.10 2.08 0.66
C GLY A 84 9.93 2.38 -0.83
N ALA A 85 9.38 1.43 -1.60
CA ALA A 85 9.17 1.61 -3.04
C ALA A 85 8.18 2.75 -3.33
N SER A 86 7.13 2.89 -2.51
CA SER A 86 6.07 3.89 -2.71
C SER A 86 6.55 5.35 -2.67
N ILE A 87 7.74 5.62 -2.11
CA ILE A 87 8.35 6.95 -2.04
C ILE A 87 9.06 7.32 -3.37
N ALA A 88 9.50 6.33 -4.15
CA ALA A 88 10.26 6.53 -5.39
C ALA A 88 9.45 6.24 -6.66
N LEU A 89 8.15 5.94 -6.51
CA LEU A 89 7.34 5.41 -7.60
C LEU A 89 6.68 6.52 -8.42
N SER A 90 6.97 6.55 -9.72
CA SER A 90 6.40 7.52 -10.66
C SER A 90 5.41 6.92 -11.66
N SER A 91 5.39 5.58 -11.85
CA SER A 91 4.60 4.93 -12.90
C SER A 91 3.38 4.20 -12.35
N THR A 92 2.25 4.29 -13.07
CA THR A 92 1.01 3.56 -12.78
C THR A 92 1.19 2.03 -12.80
N ILE A 93 2.13 1.53 -13.61
CA ILE A 93 2.42 0.10 -13.69
C ILE A 93 3.05 -0.40 -12.40
N ASP A 94 4.02 0.33 -11.84
CA ASP A 94 4.72 -0.08 -10.61
C ASP A 94 3.78 -0.10 -9.41
N LYS A 95 2.82 0.84 -9.35
CA LYS A 95 1.79 0.90 -8.29
C LYS A 95 0.91 -0.35 -8.27
N ARG A 96 0.59 -0.92 -9.43
CA ARG A 96 -0.21 -2.15 -9.54
C ARG A 96 0.55 -3.39 -9.07
N HIS A 97 1.84 -3.48 -9.39
CA HIS A 97 2.69 -4.59 -8.92
C HIS A 97 2.82 -4.59 -7.39
N LEU A 98 2.96 -3.41 -6.79
CA LEU A 98 2.98 -3.24 -5.34
C LEU A 98 1.67 -3.65 -4.67
N ALA A 99 0.52 -3.32 -5.27
CA ALA A 99 -0.79 -3.74 -4.77
C ALA A 99 -0.94 -5.27 -4.77
N ILE A 100 -0.41 -5.96 -5.79
CA ILE A 100 -0.38 -7.44 -5.83
C ILE A 100 0.47 -7.99 -4.68
N GLY A 101 1.65 -7.40 -4.42
CA GLY A 101 2.51 -7.78 -3.29
C GLY A 101 1.78 -7.71 -1.94
N ILE A 102 1.09 -6.61 -1.68
CA ILE A 102 0.27 -6.45 -0.46
C ILE A 102 -0.85 -7.49 -0.41
N GLY A 103 -1.53 -7.77 -1.52
CA GLY A 103 -2.55 -8.82 -1.61
C GLY A 103 -2.03 -10.21 -1.22
N ILE A 104 -0.80 -10.56 -1.64
CA ILE A 104 -0.13 -11.80 -1.24
C ILE A 104 0.14 -11.80 0.27
N GLY A 105 0.68 -10.71 0.80
CA GLY A 105 0.97 -10.58 2.23
C GLY A 105 -0.29 -10.71 3.10
N ILE A 106 -1.41 -10.09 2.71
CA ILE A 106 -2.71 -10.26 3.37
C ILE A 106 -3.17 -11.70 3.30
N SER A 107 -3.04 -12.36 2.14
CA SER A 107 -3.47 -13.75 1.97
C SER A 107 -2.72 -14.71 2.90
N ILE A 108 -1.40 -14.52 3.07
CA ILE A 108 -0.59 -15.30 4.03
C ILE A 108 -1.10 -15.12 5.45
N LEU A 109 -1.31 -13.86 5.87
CA LEU A 109 -1.84 -13.57 7.21
C LEU A 109 -3.23 -14.18 7.38
N ASN A 110 -4.08 -14.08 6.36
CA ASN A 110 -5.44 -14.59 6.39
C ASN A 110 -5.47 -16.12 6.53
N ILE A 111 -4.66 -16.84 5.76
CA ILE A 111 -4.53 -18.31 5.88
C ILE A 111 -4.12 -18.69 7.30
N TYR A 112 -3.17 -17.97 7.91
CA TYR A 112 -2.75 -18.26 9.28
C TYR A 112 -3.87 -18.01 10.30
N PHE A 113 -4.56 -16.87 10.22
CA PHE A 113 -5.66 -16.55 11.13
C PHE A 113 -6.86 -17.49 10.95
N PHE A 114 -7.19 -17.89 9.73
CA PHE A 114 -8.24 -18.89 9.47
C PHE A 114 -7.86 -20.30 9.91
N LYS A 115 -6.62 -20.73 9.66
CA LYS A 115 -6.13 -22.04 10.12
C LYS A 115 -6.13 -22.11 11.64
N LYS A 116 -5.72 -21.04 12.32
CA LYS A 116 -5.81 -20.97 13.78
C LYS A 116 -7.25 -21.05 14.28
N ARG A 117 -8.21 -20.36 13.63
CA ARG A 117 -9.63 -20.45 14.00
C ARG A 117 -10.16 -21.87 13.90
N LYS A 118 -9.81 -22.62 12.85
CA LYS A 118 -10.24 -24.02 12.68
C LYS A 118 -9.63 -24.97 13.71
N CYS A 119 -8.35 -24.82 14.06
CA CYS A 119 -7.74 -25.65 15.11
C CYS A 119 -8.37 -25.38 16.48
N GLN A 120 -8.63 -24.11 16.85
CA GLN A 120 -9.36 -23.81 18.09
C GLN A 120 -10.77 -24.40 18.13
N THR A 121 -11.47 -24.51 16.99
CA THR A 121 -12.83 -25.08 16.99
C THR A 121 -12.86 -26.61 17.03
N TYR A 122 -11.76 -27.28 16.67
CA TYR A 122 -11.65 -28.75 16.70
C TYR A 122 -11.04 -29.28 17.99
N ASP A 123 -10.28 -28.46 18.72
CA ASP A 123 -9.73 -28.80 20.04
C ASP A 123 -10.73 -28.55 21.19
N ASP A 124 -11.90 -27.95 20.89
CA ASP A 124 -13.00 -27.65 21.84
C ASP A 124 -14.13 -28.71 21.82
N CYS A 125 -13.88 -29.94 21.32
CA CYS A 125 -14.83 -31.06 21.35
C CYS A 125 -14.24 -32.30 22.06
#